data_AF-A0A172YWN4-F1
#
_entry.id   AF-A0A172YWN4-F1
#
_cell.length_a   1.000
_cell.length_b   1.000
_cell.length_c   1.000
_cell.angle_alpha   90.00
_cell.angle_beta   90.00
_cell.angle_gamma   90.00
#
_symmetry.space_group_name_H-M   'P 1'
#
loop_
_entity.id
_entity.type
_entity.pdbx_description
1 polymer ?
#
loop_
_entity_poly.entity_id
_entity_poly.type
_entity_poly.pdbx_seq_one_letter_code
_entity_poly.pdbx_strand_id
1 'polypeptide(L)'
;MDSLAIVFSILDFIWLQQGDGEVFVGSWADSFFGVRSALQLPVELFDDYQGNQSAMIAALPGLRPGATINHGERITSVALIDNQMAIRWTTQSAAA
;
A
#
# COMPACT_ATOMS: atom_id res chain seq x y z
N MET A 1 -11.74 5.36 -14.37
CA MET A 1 -10.45 5.98 -14.77
C MET A 1 -9.58 5.03 -15.61
N ASP A 2 -9.89 3.74 -15.61
CA ASP A 2 -9.06 2.66 -16.18
C ASP A 2 -8.75 2.79 -17.68
N SER A 3 -9.62 3.43 -18.48
CA SER A 3 -9.32 3.69 -19.90
C SER A 3 -8.07 4.54 -20.12
N LEU A 4 -7.71 5.41 -19.15
CA LEU A 4 -6.48 6.21 -19.20
C LEU A 4 -5.23 5.34 -19.15
N ALA A 5 -5.26 4.25 -18.38
CA ALA A 5 -4.15 3.31 -18.28
C ALA A 5 -3.79 2.73 -19.65
N ILE A 6 -4.82 2.38 -20.44
CA ILE A 6 -4.67 1.78 -21.77
C ILE A 6 -4.19 2.82 -22.78
N VAL A 7 -4.86 3.97 -22.85
CA VAL A 7 -4.55 5.02 -23.84
C VAL A 7 -3.12 5.53 -23.70
N PHE A 8 -2.65 5.68 -22.45
CA PHE A 8 -1.32 6.20 -22.16
C PHE A 8 -0.29 5.11 -21.81
N SER A 9 -0.67 3.83 -21.88
CA SER A 9 0.22 2.71 -21.55
C SER A 9 0.89 2.84 -20.17
N ILE A 10 0.11 3.21 -19.14
CA ILE A 10 0.60 3.44 -17.78
C ILE A 10 0.74 2.10 -17.06
N LEU A 11 1.97 1.72 -16.69
CA LEU A 11 2.26 0.53 -15.90
C LEU A 11 1.78 0.70 -14.45
N ASP A 12 1.29 -0.38 -13.83
CA ASP A 12 0.77 -0.39 -12.44
C ASP A 12 -0.12 0.83 -12.15
N PHE A 13 -1.12 1.03 -13.02
CA PHE A 13 -1.99 2.20 -12.99
C PHE A 13 -2.79 2.28 -11.68
N ILE A 14 -2.76 3.45 -11.05
CA ILE A 14 -3.61 3.77 -9.92
C ILE A 14 -4.21 5.17 -10.04
N TRP A 15 -5.29 5.36 -9.30
CA TRP A 15 -5.78 6.69 -8.94
C TRP A 15 -6.05 6.74 -7.44
N LEU A 16 -5.68 7.83 -6.79
CA LEU A 16 -5.92 8.03 -5.36
C LEU A 16 -6.06 9.52 -5.01
N GLN A 17 -6.95 9.80 -4.06
CA GLN A 17 -7.05 11.13 -3.48
C GLN A 17 -5.85 11.39 -2.54
N GLN A 18 -5.27 12.58 -2.66
CA GLN A 18 -4.13 13.03 -1.89
C GLN A 18 -4.58 13.89 -0.69
N GLY A 19 -3.64 14.18 0.21
CA GLY A 19 -3.93 14.94 1.44
C GLY A 19 -4.26 16.42 1.22
N ASP A 20 -3.93 16.96 0.04
CA ASP A 20 -4.23 18.32 -0.41
C ASP A 20 -5.57 18.42 -1.16
N GLY A 21 -6.29 17.31 -1.31
CA GLY A 21 -7.57 17.25 -2.02
C GLY A 21 -7.45 17.00 -3.52
N GLU A 22 -6.25 16.95 -4.08
CA GLU A 22 -6.04 16.55 -5.47
C GLU A 22 -6.18 15.04 -5.65
N VAL A 23 -6.32 14.60 -6.90
CA VAL A 23 -6.35 13.17 -7.26
C VAL A 23 -5.15 12.88 -8.15
N PHE A 24 -4.25 12.04 -7.66
CA PHE A 24 -3.17 11.49 -8.47
C PHE A 24 -3.74 10.44 -9.43
N VAL A 25 -3.29 10.46 -10.68
CA VAL A 25 -3.62 9.45 -11.71
C VAL A 25 -2.34 9.13 -12.46
N GLY A 26 -1.86 7.90 -12.37
CA GLY A 26 -0.55 7.54 -12.94
C GLY A 26 -0.06 6.16 -12.52
N SER A 27 1.21 5.90 -12.77
CA SER A 27 1.88 4.67 -12.28
C SER A 27 2.01 4.74 -10.78
N TRP A 28 1.87 3.59 -10.09
CA TRP A 28 2.13 3.52 -8.67
C TRP A 28 3.54 3.97 -8.30
N ALA A 29 4.54 3.65 -9.12
CA ALA A 29 5.94 4.02 -8.86
C ALA A 29 6.14 5.55 -8.76
N ASP A 30 5.33 6.33 -9.49
CA ASP A 30 5.38 7.80 -9.50
C ASP A 30 4.42 8.43 -8.48
N SER A 31 3.63 7.62 -7.78
CA SER A 31 2.66 8.09 -6.80
C SER A 31 3.32 8.52 -5.48
N PHE A 32 2.56 9.22 -4.64
CA PHE A 32 2.96 9.57 -3.28
C PHE A 32 3.55 8.38 -2.49
N PHE A 33 3.04 7.16 -2.72
CA PHE A 33 3.52 5.96 -2.04
C PHE A 33 4.73 5.33 -2.73
N GLY A 34 4.77 5.28 -4.06
CA GLY A 34 5.83 4.59 -4.80
C GLY A 34 7.20 5.28 -4.72
N VAL A 35 7.21 6.61 -4.60
CA VAL A 35 8.46 7.38 -4.46
C VAL A 35 9.07 7.33 -3.05
N ARG A 36 8.36 6.74 -2.08
CA ARG A 36 8.78 6.69 -0.68
C ARG A 36 9.39 5.33 -0.35
N SER A 37 10.41 5.35 0.52
CA SER A 37 11.00 4.13 1.05
C SER A 37 9.98 3.32 1.85
N ALA A 38 10.15 2.00 1.82
CA ALA A 38 9.30 1.08 2.56
C ALA A 38 9.33 1.38 4.07
N LEU A 39 8.14 1.44 4.67
CA LEU A 39 7.98 1.62 6.11
C LEU A 39 8.48 0.36 6.82
N GLN A 40 9.47 0.52 7.69
CA GLN A 40 9.98 -0.59 8.48
C GLN A 40 9.04 -0.84 9.65
N LEU A 41 8.41 -2.01 9.67
CA LEU A 41 7.52 -2.44 10.74
C LEU A 41 8.28 -3.42 11.64
N PRO A 42 8.56 -3.04 12.91
CA PRO A 42 9.14 -3.96 13.87
C PRO A 42 8.28 -5.21 14.03
N VAL A 43 8.91 -6.38 14.20
CA VAL A 43 8.21 -7.66 14.32
C VAL A 43 7.27 -7.67 15.52
N GLU A 44 7.58 -6.89 16.55
CA GLU A 44 6.79 -6.72 17.77
C GLU A 44 5.44 -6.04 17.51
N LEU A 45 5.27 -5.39 16.36
CA LEU A 45 3.97 -4.85 15.96
C LEU A 45 3.03 -5.90 15.40
N PHE A 46 3.50 -7.11 15.10
CA PHE A 46 2.70 -8.18 14.52
C PHE A 46 2.22 -9.13 15.62
N ASP A 47 0.95 -9.03 15.99
CA ASP A 47 0.35 -9.93 17.01
C ASP A 47 0.11 -11.34 16.44
N ASP A 48 -0.18 -11.43 15.14
CA ASP A 48 -0.38 -12.69 14.42
C ASP A 48 0.10 -12.54 12.97
N TYR A 49 1.24 -13.15 12.64
CA TYR A 49 1.66 -13.29 11.26
C TYR A 49 0.83 -14.41 10.62
N GLN A 50 -0.26 -14.04 9.94
CA GLN A 50 -1.05 -15.02 9.21
C GLN A 50 -0.31 -15.34 7.91
N GLY A 51 -0.10 -16.63 7.62
CA GLY A 51 0.64 -17.12 6.44
C GLY A 51 0.08 -16.73 5.07
N ASN A 52 -0.94 -15.86 5.01
CA ASN A 52 -1.65 -15.39 3.83
C ASN A 52 -1.40 -13.91 3.52
N GLN A 53 -0.20 -13.39 3.80
CA GLN A 53 0.20 -12.01 3.54
C GLN A 53 -0.74 -11.00 4.24
N SER A 54 -1.08 -11.30 5.50
CA SER A 54 -1.94 -10.48 6.34
C SER A 54 -1.50 -10.54 7.79
N ALA A 55 -1.78 -9.47 8.53
CA ALA A 55 -1.50 -9.40 9.96
C ALA A 55 -2.44 -8.45 10.69
N MET A 56 -2.57 -8.67 11.99
CA MET A 56 -3.08 -7.67 12.92
C MET A 56 -1.88 -6.92 13.50
N ILE A 57 -1.94 -5.59 13.44
CA ILE A 57 -0.91 -4.71 14.01
C ILE A 57 -1.52 -3.66 14.92
N ALA A 58 -0.72 -3.10 15.83
CA ALA A 58 -1.10 -1.89 16.55
C ALA A 58 -1.50 -0.78 15.54
N ALA A 59 -2.50 0.03 15.89
CA ALA A 59 -2.96 1.09 15.00
C ALA A 59 -1.80 2.07 14.69
N LEU A 60 -1.47 2.21 13.40
CA LEU A 60 -0.45 3.12 12.88
C LEU A 60 -1.13 4.28 12.14
N PRO A 61 -1.25 5.47 12.76
CA PRO A 61 -1.86 6.63 12.10
C PRO A 61 -1.19 6.94 10.77
N GLY A 62 -2.01 7.11 9.74
CA GLY A 62 -1.53 7.43 8.39
C GLY A 62 -1.12 6.22 7.55
N LEU A 63 -1.13 4.98 8.07
CA LEU A 63 -1.01 3.79 7.22
C LEU A 63 -2.22 3.72 6.28
N ARG A 64 -1.96 3.51 5.00
CA ARG A 64 -2.95 3.48 3.92
C ARG A 64 -2.58 2.41 2.90
N PRO A 65 -3.57 1.87 2.16
CA PRO A 65 -3.29 1.07 0.97
C PRO A 65 -2.39 1.84 -0.01
N GLY A 66 -1.43 1.13 -0.62
CA GLY A 66 -0.43 1.68 -1.53
C GLY A 66 0.96 1.83 -0.93
N ALA A 67 1.10 2.00 0.38
CA ALA A 67 2.41 2.06 1.04
C ALA A 67 3.14 0.71 0.94
N THR A 68 4.46 0.73 0.81
CA THR A 68 5.30 -0.46 1.00
C THR A 68 5.75 -0.59 2.45
N ILE A 69 5.92 -1.83 2.89
CA ILE A 69 6.47 -2.18 4.20
C ILE A 69 7.71 -3.07 4.03
N ASN A 70 8.58 -3.10 5.03
CA ASN A 70 9.70 -4.03 5.15
C ASN A 70 10.56 -4.16 3.87
N HIS A 71 10.44 -5.27 3.15
CA HIS A 71 11.23 -5.60 1.96
C HIS A 71 10.60 -5.11 0.65
N GLY A 72 9.57 -4.27 0.71
CA GLY A 72 8.86 -3.73 -0.45
C GLY A 72 7.48 -4.35 -0.66
N GLU A 73 6.95 -5.10 0.31
CA GLU A 73 5.60 -5.62 0.23
C GLU A 73 4.58 -4.47 0.22
N ARG A 74 3.72 -4.43 -0.80
CA ARG A 74 2.75 -3.33 -0.98
C ARG A 74 1.46 -3.65 -0.24
N ILE A 75 1.06 -2.78 0.67
CA ILE A 75 -0.22 -2.88 1.38
C ILE A 75 -1.36 -2.70 0.37
N THR A 76 -2.28 -3.65 0.34
CA THR A 76 -3.47 -3.65 -0.52
C THR A 76 -4.75 -3.37 0.26
N SER A 77 -4.76 -3.61 1.58
CA SER A 77 -5.90 -3.32 2.44
C SER A 77 -5.45 -2.93 3.84
N VAL A 78 -6.20 -2.00 4.44
CA VAL A 78 -6.09 -1.57 5.84
C VAL A 78 -7.51 -1.44 6.38
N ALA A 79 -7.82 -2.13 7.48
CA ALA A 79 -9.07 -1.95 8.21
C ALA A 79 -8.76 -1.70 9.69
N LEU A 80 -9.32 -0.63 10.26
CA LEU A 80 -9.23 -0.36 11.69
C LEU A 80 -10.31 -1.17 12.42
N ILE A 81 -9.90 -1.99 13.37
CA ILE A 81 -10.78 -2.82 14.21
C ILE A 81 -10.37 -2.54 15.67
N ASP A 82 -11.27 -1.90 16.42
CA ASP A 82 -11.01 -1.38 17.76
C ASP A 82 -9.74 -0.52 17.82
N ASN A 83 -8.66 -1.04 18.41
CA ASN A 83 -7.38 -0.35 18.57
C ASN A 83 -6.23 -0.98 17.73
N GLN A 84 -6.58 -1.85 16.79
CA GLN A 84 -5.65 -2.53 15.89
C GLN A 84 -6.02 -2.27 14.42
N MET A 85 -5.05 -2.47 13.54
CA MET A 85 -5.26 -2.49 12.09
C MET A 85 -5.06 -3.89 11.54
N ALA A 86 -6.06 -4.40 10.83
CA ALA A 86 -5.92 -5.56 9.96
C ALA A 86 -5.33 -5.09 8.63
N ILE A 87 -4.14 -5.57 8.29
CA ILE A 87 -3.45 -5.23 7.05
C ILE A 87 -3.31 -6.45 6.14
N ARG A 88 -3.36 -6.23 4.83
CA ARG A 88 -3.02 -7.22 3.80
C ARG A 88 -2.04 -6.62 2.83
N TRP A 89 -1.14 -7.43 2.30
CA TRP A 89 -0.17 -7.00 1.31
C TRP A 89 0.01 -8.02 0.20
N THR A 90 0.65 -7.57 -0.87
CA THR A 90 1.18 -8.44 -1.92
C THR A 90 2.70 -8.32 -1.90
N THR A 91 3.40 -9.42 -2.07
CA THR A 91 4.80 -9.38 -2.49
C THR A 91 4.82 -8.69 -3.85
N GLN A 92 5.64 -7.65 -3.99
CA GLN A 92 5.83 -7.02 -5.28
C GLN A 92 6.51 -8.07 -6.17
N SER A 93 5.72 -8.76 -7.00
CA SER A 93 6.30 -9.52 -8.10
C SER A 93 7.01 -8.50 -8.95
N ALA A 94 8.32 -8.65 -9.14
CA ALA A 94 9.04 -7.87 -10.12
C ALA A 94 8.29 -8.00 -11.44
N ALA A 95 7.59 -6.95 -11.85
CA ALA A 95 6.99 -6.88 -13.16
C ALA A 95 8.18 -6.76 -14.14
N ALA A 96 8.39 -7.82 -14.92
CA ALA A 96 9.36 -7.85 -16.02
C ALA A 96 8.88 -6.97 -17.19
#